data_AF-A0A2S9ADN5-F1
#
_entry.id   AF-A0A2S9ADN5-F1
#
_cell.length_a   1.000
_cell.length_b   1.000
_cell.length_c   1.000
_cell.angle_alpha   90.00
_cell.angle_beta   90.00
_cell.angle_gamma   90.00
#
_symmetry.space_group_name_H-M   'P 1'
#
loop_
_entity.id
_entity.type
_entity.pdbx_description
1 polymer ?
#
loop_
_entity_poly.entity_id
_entity_poly.type
_entity_poly.pdbx_seq_one_letter_code
_entity_poly.pdbx_strand_id
1 'polypeptide(L)'
;MNADDRRLPGVPETTPLPQSGAAPLRRRAALDVSIDDELLRGELRGAELSDALRLTLSALVEHELATAEPLTEKEFLENEPIGGPFPSTRKARRLETLISQSLARREDGRVRPTVAGVAAIMQISALPDSEHPPRELLRALRQSEIDGIRL
;
A
#
# COMPACT_ATOMS: atom_id res chain seq x y z
N MET A 1 -57.81 51.21 -0.88
CA MET A 1 -57.92 50.07 -1.81
C MET A 1 -56.67 50.15 -2.69
N ASN A 2 -55.55 49.51 -2.33
CA ASN A 2 -55.29 48.05 -2.26
C ASN A 2 -55.46 47.41 -3.66
N ALA A 3 -54.59 46.57 -4.22
CA ALA A 3 -53.21 46.13 -3.93
C ALA A 3 -52.69 45.41 -5.22
N ASP A 4 -51.43 44.96 -5.39
CA ASP A 4 -50.26 44.87 -4.51
C ASP A 4 -48.94 44.80 -5.33
N ASP A 5 -47.78 45.09 -4.73
CA ASP A 5 -46.46 45.00 -5.39
C ASP A 5 -45.92 43.56 -5.31
N ARG A 6 -46.24 42.70 -6.30
CA ARG A 6 -45.78 41.31 -6.35
C ARG A 6 -44.32 41.18 -6.81
N ARG A 7 -43.40 41.76 -6.04
CA ARG A 7 -42.00 41.35 -6.04
C ARG A 7 -41.93 39.94 -5.48
N LEU A 8 -41.56 38.97 -6.32
CA LEU A 8 -41.18 37.64 -5.85
C LEU A 8 -39.98 37.81 -4.89
N PRO A 9 -40.03 37.24 -3.67
CA PRO A 9 -38.88 37.27 -2.78
C PRO A 9 -37.72 36.55 -3.49
N GLY A 10 -36.54 37.18 -3.49
CA GLY A 10 -35.37 36.61 -4.13
C GLY A 10 -35.11 35.21 -3.61
N VAL A 11 -34.95 34.24 -4.51
CA VAL A 11 -34.38 32.94 -4.17
C VAL A 11 -33.03 33.25 -3.51
N PRO A 12 -32.77 32.83 -2.27
CA PRO A 12 -31.45 33.00 -1.70
C PRO A 12 -30.47 32.28 -2.63
N GLU A 13 -29.51 33.02 -3.18
CA GLU A 13 -28.41 32.40 -3.91
C GLU A 13 -27.83 31.33 -3.00
N THR A 14 -27.94 30.07 -3.43
CA THR A 14 -27.41 28.95 -2.67
C THR A 14 -25.90 29.01 -2.77
N THR A 15 -25.28 29.84 -1.92
CA THR A 15 -23.83 29.99 -1.82
C THR A 15 -23.24 28.58 -1.74
N PRO A 16 -22.51 28.10 -2.76
CA PRO A 16 -22.01 26.75 -2.74
C PRO A 16 -21.05 26.64 -1.55
N LEU A 17 -21.42 25.83 -0.57
CA LEU A 17 -20.59 25.55 0.60
C LEU A 17 -19.17 25.21 0.12
N PRO A 18 -18.12 25.80 0.71
CA PRO A 18 -16.76 25.64 0.20
C PRO A 18 -16.34 24.17 0.21
N GLN A 19 -16.38 23.54 -0.97
CA GLN A 19 -16.12 22.10 -1.15
C GLN A 19 -14.66 21.70 -0.85
N SER A 20 -13.81 22.68 -0.53
CA SER A 20 -12.37 22.56 -0.33
C SER A 20 -11.98 21.51 0.72
N GLY A 21 -12.75 21.35 1.80
CA GLY A 21 -12.48 20.34 2.84
C GLY A 21 -12.97 18.92 2.52
N ALA A 22 -13.98 18.77 1.65
CA ALA A 22 -14.61 17.46 1.40
C ALA A 22 -13.78 16.58 0.44
N ALA A 23 -13.10 17.17 -0.54
CA ALA A 23 -12.32 16.42 -1.51
C ALA A 23 -11.07 15.71 -0.92
N PRO A 24 -10.25 16.33 -0.05
CA PRO A 24 -9.14 15.64 0.60
C PRO A 24 -9.58 14.48 1.50
N LEU A 25 -10.65 14.67 2.28
CA LEU A 25 -11.20 13.63 3.16
C LEU A 25 -11.71 12.42 2.36
N ARG A 26 -12.43 12.66 1.25
CA ARG A 26 -12.88 11.59 0.33
C ARG A 26 -11.73 10.83 -0.29
N ARG A 27 -10.64 11.50 -0.70
CA ARG A 27 -9.43 10.83 -1.21
C ARG A 27 -8.77 9.95 -0.16
N ARG A 28 -8.64 10.43 1.09
CA ARG A 28 -8.07 9.65 2.20
C ARG A 28 -8.91 8.41 2.51
N ALA A 29 -10.24 8.55 2.58
CA ALA A 29 -11.14 7.42 2.78
C ALA A 29 -11.06 6.38 1.65
N ALA A 30 -10.98 6.82 0.38
CA ALA A 30 -10.80 5.93 -0.75
C ALA A 30 -9.44 5.20 -0.74
N LEU A 31 -8.37 5.88 -0.32
CA LEU A 31 -7.05 5.27 -0.11
C LEU A 31 -7.10 4.21 1.00
N ASP A 32 -7.75 4.52 2.12
CA ASP A 32 -7.91 3.58 3.24
C ASP A 32 -8.70 2.33 2.83
N VAL A 33 -9.83 2.46 2.13
CA VAL A 33 -10.57 1.29 1.58
C VAL A 33 -9.69 0.48 0.62
N SER A 34 -8.90 1.16 -0.21
CA SER A 34 -7.99 0.46 -1.13
C SER A 34 -6.82 -0.25 -0.42
N ILE A 35 -6.42 0.20 0.77
CA ILE A 35 -5.48 -0.54 1.62
C ILE A 35 -6.15 -1.83 2.08
N ASP A 36 -7.34 -1.74 2.67
CA ASP A 36 -8.04 -2.89 3.25
C ASP A 36 -8.31 -4.00 2.21
N ASP A 37 -8.66 -3.63 0.97
CA ASP A 37 -8.76 -4.54 -0.18
C ASP A 37 -7.45 -5.29 -0.48
N GLU A 38 -6.29 -4.61 -0.45
CA GLU A 38 -5.00 -5.25 -0.71
C GLU A 38 -4.50 -6.06 0.49
N LEU A 39 -4.85 -5.69 1.72
CA LEU A 39 -4.56 -6.50 2.90
C LEU A 39 -5.24 -7.88 2.77
N LEU A 40 -6.54 -7.90 2.45
CA LEU A 40 -7.29 -9.14 2.24
C LEU A 40 -6.71 -10.00 1.10
N ARG A 41 -6.36 -9.39 -0.03
CA ARG A 41 -5.69 -10.11 -1.15
C ARG A 41 -4.32 -10.63 -0.76
N GLY A 42 -3.57 -9.86 0.05
CA GLY A 42 -2.28 -10.23 0.57
C GLY A 42 -2.34 -11.48 1.42
N GLU A 43 -3.27 -11.56 2.38
CA GLU A 43 -3.46 -12.74 3.23
C GLU A 43 -3.77 -13.99 2.42
N LEU A 44 -4.69 -13.89 1.45
CA LEU A 44 -5.06 -15.00 0.58
C LEU A 44 -3.86 -15.49 -0.25
N ARG A 45 -3.12 -14.60 -0.90
CA ARG A 45 -1.89 -14.95 -1.64
C ARG A 45 -0.80 -15.49 -0.70
N GLY A 46 -0.73 -14.95 0.50
CA GLY A 46 0.19 -15.35 1.55
C GLY A 46 0.02 -16.81 1.94
N ALA A 47 -1.20 -17.35 1.93
CA ALA A 47 -1.45 -18.77 2.18
C ALA A 47 -0.87 -19.70 1.08
N GLU A 48 -0.72 -19.21 -0.15
CA GLU A 48 -0.23 -19.97 -1.31
C GLU A 48 1.30 -19.86 -1.51
N LEU A 49 1.99 -19.01 -0.74
CA LEU A 49 3.44 -18.83 -0.85
C LEU A 49 4.23 -20.05 -0.36
N SER A 50 5.07 -20.59 -1.25
CA SER A 50 6.13 -21.53 -0.86
C SER A 50 7.08 -20.89 0.17
N ASP A 51 7.61 -21.69 1.10
CA ASP A 51 8.54 -21.24 2.17
C ASP A 51 9.71 -20.41 1.63
N ALA A 52 10.22 -20.79 0.46
CA ALA A 52 11.30 -20.10 -0.23
C ALA A 52 10.94 -18.67 -0.64
N LEU A 53 9.71 -18.42 -1.07
CA LEU A 53 9.19 -17.08 -1.39
C LEU A 53 8.80 -16.34 -0.11
N ARG A 54 8.16 -17.02 0.85
CA ARG A 54 7.82 -16.46 2.16
C ARG A 54 9.04 -15.88 2.85
N LEU A 55 10.12 -16.66 3.00
CA LEU A 55 11.38 -16.20 3.61
C LEU A 55 11.94 -14.94 2.92
N THR A 56 11.93 -14.93 1.58
CA THR A 56 12.44 -13.79 0.79
C THR A 56 11.56 -12.54 0.93
N LEU A 57 10.23 -12.70 1.09
CA LEU A 57 9.31 -11.60 1.34
C LEU A 57 9.35 -11.14 2.81
N SER A 58 9.49 -12.05 3.78
CA SER A 58 9.69 -11.74 5.21
C SER A 58 10.89 -10.82 5.41
N ALA A 59 12.05 -11.15 4.85
CA ALA A 59 13.25 -10.30 4.97
C ALA A 59 13.05 -8.88 4.39
N LEU A 60 12.18 -8.72 3.38
CA LEU A 60 11.83 -7.43 2.80
C LEU A 60 10.82 -6.64 3.67
N VAL A 61 9.81 -7.33 4.21
CA VAL A 61 8.79 -6.76 5.10
C VAL A 61 9.38 -6.37 6.45
N GLU A 62 10.19 -7.23 7.06
CA GLU A 62 10.90 -6.96 8.33
C GLU A 62 11.81 -5.74 8.21
N HIS A 63 12.51 -5.58 7.08
CA HIS A 63 13.31 -4.39 6.83
C HIS A 63 12.45 -3.13 6.68
N GLU A 64 11.39 -3.15 5.87
CA GLU A 64 10.48 -2.00 5.69
C GLU A 64 9.77 -1.58 7.00
N LEU A 65 9.53 -2.52 7.92
CA LEU A 65 8.96 -2.25 9.25
C LEU A 65 9.99 -1.74 10.25
N ALA A 66 11.24 -2.22 10.19
CA ALA A 66 12.31 -1.81 11.09
C ALA A 66 12.97 -0.48 10.67
N THR A 67 13.00 -0.17 9.37
CA THR A 67 13.66 1.00 8.79
C THR A 67 12.81 1.62 7.70
N ALA A 68 12.56 2.93 7.80
CA ALA A 68 11.78 3.69 6.83
C ALA A 68 12.53 3.98 5.49
N GLU A 69 13.74 3.44 5.30
CA GLU A 69 14.53 3.60 4.09
C GLU A 69 14.49 2.29 3.27
N PRO A 70 14.02 2.30 2.01
CA PRO A 70 13.97 1.09 1.19
C PRO A 70 15.35 0.61 0.73
N LEU A 71 15.58 -0.70 0.71
CA LEU A 71 16.80 -1.30 0.17
C LEU A 71 16.97 -1.00 -1.32
N THR A 72 18.20 -0.74 -1.77
CA THR A 72 18.53 -0.94 -3.18
C THR A 72 18.39 -2.42 -3.54
N GLU A 73 18.11 -2.72 -4.81
CA GLU A 73 18.03 -4.12 -5.25
C GLU A 73 19.34 -4.89 -4.97
N LYS A 74 20.50 -4.23 -5.09
CA LYS A 74 21.79 -4.82 -4.76
C LYS A 74 21.87 -5.23 -3.29
N GLU A 75 21.57 -4.32 -2.36
CA GLU A 75 21.61 -4.60 -0.92
C GLU A 75 20.64 -5.72 -0.56
N PHE A 76 19.43 -5.73 -1.12
CA PHE A 76 18.48 -6.82 -0.90
C PHE A 76 19.01 -8.19 -1.36
N LEU A 77 19.66 -8.25 -2.52
CA LEU A 77 20.23 -9.49 -3.07
C LEU A 77 21.49 -9.97 -2.31
N GLU A 78 22.20 -9.07 -1.63
CA GLU A 78 23.42 -9.35 -0.86
C GLU A 78 23.15 -9.62 0.64
N ASN A 79 22.08 -9.05 1.22
CA ASN A 79 21.80 -9.07 2.66
C ASN A 79 21.47 -10.44 3.29
N GLU A 80 21.34 -11.52 2.52
CA GLU A 80 21.20 -12.88 3.09
C GLU A 80 21.94 -13.97 2.31
N PRO A 81 22.79 -14.78 2.97
CA PRO A 81 23.38 -15.96 2.37
C PRO A 81 22.35 -17.11 2.32
N ILE A 82 21.62 -17.23 1.21
CA ILE A 82 20.82 -18.44 0.92
C ILE A 82 21.78 -19.65 0.79
N GLY A 83 21.53 -20.73 1.51
CA GLY A 83 22.39 -21.93 1.46
C GLY A 83 22.58 -22.51 0.05
N GLY A 84 23.83 -22.86 -0.29
CA GLY A 84 24.21 -23.54 -1.54
C GLY A 84 24.64 -22.60 -2.68
N PRO A 85 24.87 -23.13 -3.90
CA PRO A 85 25.45 -22.37 -5.01
C PRO A 85 24.52 -21.28 -5.56
N PHE A 86 25.09 -20.19 -6.09
CA PHE A 86 24.38 -19.05 -6.71
C PHE A 86 23.21 -18.48 -5.86
N PRO A 87 23.46 -18.05 -4.61
CA PRO A 87 22.43 -17.51 -3.72
C PRO A 87 21.74 -16.27 -4.29
N SER A 88 22.52 -15.30 -4.77
CA SER A 88 22.02 -14.05 -5.35
C SER A 88 21.12 -14.29 -6.57
N THR A 89 21.50 -15.17 -7.49
CA THR A 89 20.67 -15.54 -8.66
C THR A 89 19.35 -16.20 -8.24
N ARG A 90 19.36 -17.02 -7.18
CA ARG A 90 18.14 -17.62 -6.63
C ARG A 90 17.27 -16.59 -5.90
N LYS A 91 17.86 -15.64 -5.15
CA LYS A 91 17.15 -14.53 -4.51
C LYS A 91 16.51 -13.59 -5.56
N ALA A 92 17.23 -13.28 -6.64
CA ALA A 92 16.72 -12.49 -7.76
C ALA A 92 15.50 -13.14 -8.43
N ARG A 93 15.56 -14.43 -8.79
CA ARG A 93 14.39 -15.14 -9.35
C ARG A 93 13.18 -15.16 -8.42
N ARG A 94 13.41 -15.26 -7.09
CA ARG A 94 12.34 -15.17 -6.10
C ARG A 94 11.76 -13.75 -6.04
N LEU A 95 12.60 -12.72 -6.08
CA LEU A 95 12.16 -11.32 -6.18
C LEU A 95 11.30 -11.08 -7.42
N GLU A 96 11.71 -11.53 -8.61
CA GLU A 96 10.88 -11.44 -9.82
C GLU A 96 9.52 -12.14 -9.66
N THR A 97 9.50 -13.27 -8.94
CA THR A 97 8.25 -14.00 -8.66
C THR A 97 7.35 -13.23 -7.69
N LEU A 98 7.91 -12.59 -6.66
CA LEU A 98 7.16 -11.73 -5.74
C LEU A 98 6.65 -10.46 -6.44
N ILE A 99 7.40 -9.91 -7.39
CA ILE A 99 6.99 -8.76 -8.20
C ILE A 99 5.88 -9.14 -9.18
N SER A 100 5.98 -10.28 -9.87
CA SER A 100 4.91 -10.75 -10.78
C SER A 100 3.62 -11.14 -10.04
N GLN A 101 3.71 -11.52 -8.77
CA GLN A 101 2.58 -11.72 -7.86
C GLN A 101 2.08 -10.43 -7.19
N SER A 102 2.68 -9.26 -7.49
CA SER A 102 2.38 -7.95 -6.89
C SER A 102 2.50 -7.91 -5.37
N LEU A 103 3.43 -8.69 -4.80
CA LEU A 103 3.76 -8.73 -3.37
C LEU A 103 5.01 -7.88 -3.05
N ALA A 104 5.86 -7.66 -4.05
CA ALA A 104 6.97 -6.70 -3.99
C ALA A 104 6.92 -5.79 -5.24
N ARG A 105 7.65 -4.68 -5.21
CA ARG A 105 7.83 -3.81 -6.37
C ARG A 105 9.22 -3.18 -6.41
N ARG A 106 9.59 -2.69 -7.59
CA ARG A 106 10.73 -1.80 -7.80
C ARG A 106 10.26 -0.35 -7.88
N GLU A 107 11.03 0.55 -7.30
CA GLU A 107 10.79 2.00 -7.26
C GLU A 107 12.16 2.69 -7.22
N ASP A 108 12.50 3.48 -8.24
CA ASP A 108 13.76 4.25 -8.31
C ASP A 108 15.05 3.46 -8.00
N GLY A 109 15.13 2.21 -8.48
CA GLY A 109 16.26 1.30 -8.23
C GLY A 109 16.28 0.64 -6.85
N ARG A 110 15.26 0.92 -6.03
CA ARG A 110 15.00 0.31 -4.73
C ARG A 110 13.89 -0.75 -4.82
N VAL A 111 13.85 -1.62 -3.82
CA VAL A 111 12.90 -2.73 -3.70
C VAL A 111 12.08 -2.53 -2.43
N ARG A 112 10.75 -2.67 -2.54
CA ARG A 112 9.80 -2.52 -1.42
C ARG A 112 8.76 -3.64 -1.42
N PRO A 113 8.22 -4.03 -0.26
CA PRO A 113 7.00 -4.82 -0.23
C PRO A 113 5.83 -3.96 -0.71
N THR A 114 4.77 -4.58 -1.20
CA THR A 114 3.47 -3.91 -1.37
C THR A 114 2.63 -4.06 -0.09
N VAL A 115 1.52 -3.35 0.02
CA VAL A 115 0.51 -3.57 1.07
C VAL A 115 0.07 -5.03 1.11
N ALA A 116 -0.16 -5.64 -0.04
CA ALA A 116 -0.46 -7.07 -0.15
C ALA A 116 0.73 -7.95 0.31
N GLY A 117 1.97 -7.54 0.02
CA GLY A 117 3.18 -8.21 0.50
C GLY A 117 3.34 -8.21 2.02
N VAL A 118 3.04 -7.08 2.67
CA VAL A 118 3.05 -6.97 4.14
C VAL A 118 1.99 -7.91 4.75
N ALA A 119 0.76 -7.89 4.23
CA ALA A 119 -0.32 -8.74 4.73
C ALA A 119 -0.09 -10.25 4.46
N ALA A 120 0.58 -10.61 3.36
CA ALA A 120 0.96 -11.99 3.04
C ALA A 120 1.93 -12.63 4.06
N ILE A 121 2.68 -11.80 4.79
CA ILE A 121 3.56 -12.22 5.88
C ILE A 121 2.88 -12.09 7.23
N MET A 122 2.25 -10.95 7.50
CA MET A 122 1.77 -10.61 8.85
C MET A 122 0.40 -11.19 9.22
N GLN A 123 -0.43 -11.66 8.27
CA GLN A 123 -1.77 -12.19 8.56
C GLN A 123 -2.58 -11.27 9.50
N ILE A 124 -2.72 -10.01 9.10
CA ILE A 124 -3.19 -8.89 9.93
C ILE A 124 -4.57 -9.15 10.55
N SER A 125 -5.48 -9.85 9.86
CA SER A 125 -6.78 -10.31 10.40
C SER A 125 -6.68 -11.21 11.64
N ALA A 126 -5.51 -11.82 11.90
CA ALA A 126 -5.24 -12.66 13.06
C ALA A 126 -4.35 -11.96 14.13
N LEU A 127 -3.79 -10.79 13.83
CA LEU A 127 -2.95 -10.04 14.76
C LEU A 127 -3.77 -9.14 15.69
N PRO A 128 -3.33 -8.94 16.94
CA PRO A 128 -3.88 -7.89 17.80
C PRO A 128 -3.52 -6.50 17.25
N ASP A 129 -4.40 -5.51 17.42
CA ASP A 129 -4.23 -4.13 16.90
C ASP A 129 -2.88 -3.48 17.22
N SER A 130 -2.23 -3.87 18.34
CA SER A 130 -0.92 -3.39 18.76
C SER A 130 0.25 -3.87 17.91
N GLU A 131 0.06 -4.92 17.11
CA GLU A 131 1.06 -5.54 16.22
C GLU A 131 0.80 -5.22 14.74
N HIS A 132 -0.26 -4.45 14.45
CA HIS A 132 -0.56 -4.04 13.07
C HIS A 132 0.48 -3.04 12.55
N PRO A 133 0.85 -3.10 11.26
CA PRO A 133 1.68 -2.07 10.63
C PRO A 133 1.10 -0.67 10.83
N PRO A 134 1.92 0.36 11.11
CA PRO A 134 1.44 1.73 11.23
C PRO A 134 0.64 2.14 9.99
N ARG A 135 -0.60 2.61 10.16
CA ARG A 135 -1.49 2.93 9.03
C ARG A 135 -0.91 4.02 8.11
N GLU A 136 0.01 4.84 8.59
CA GLU A 136 0.75 5.82 7.78
C GLU A 136 1.77 5.16 6.83
N LEU A 137 2.44 4.09 7.26
CA LEU A 137 3.29 3.27 6.39
C LEU A 137 2.45 2.60 5.29
N LEU A 138 1.32 1.98 5.64
CA LEU A 138 0.43 1.35 4.67
C LEU A 138 -0.11 2.36 3.64
N ARG A 139 -0.40 3.61 4.07
CA ARG A 139 -0.76 4.71 3.15
C ARG A 139 0.40 5.13 2.25
N ALA A 140 1.62 5.22 2.78
CA ALA A 140 2.79 5.57 1.99
C ALA A 140 3.09 4.51 0.91
N LEU A 141 3.05 3.22 1.28
CA LEU A 141 3.17 2.09 0.36
C LEU A 141 2.07 2.11 -0.70
N ARG A 142 0.79 2.25 -0.30
CA ARG A 142 -0.31 2.25 -1.25
C ARG A 142 -0.31 3.44 -2.19
N GLN A 143 0.08 4.61 -1.70
CA GLN A 143 0.19 5.80 -2.54
C GLN A 143 1.28 5.62 -3.59
N SER A 144 2.45 5.09 -3.21
CA SER A 144 3.55 4.87 -4.16
C SER A 144 3.24 3.74 -5.16
N GLU A 145 2.52 2.69 -4.77
CA GLU A 145 1.95 1.69 -5.69
C GLU A 145 1.03 2.32 -6.75
N ILE A 146 0.11 3.20 -6.34
CA ILE A 146 -0.86 3.85 -7.24
C ILE A 146 -0.16 4.81 -8.20
N ASP A 147 0.83 5.56 -7.73
CA ASP A 147 1.55 6.52 -8.57
C ASP A 147 2.54 5.83 -9.52
N GLY A 148 3.13 4.71 -9.12
CA GLY A 148 3.98 3.86 -9.97
C GLY A 148 3.25 3.17 -11.13
N ILE A 149 1.91 3.15 -11.14
CA ILE A 149 1.08 2.64 -12.26
C ILE A 149 0.80 3.75 -13.31
N ARG A 150 1.09 5.02 -12.99
CA ARG A 150 0.75 6.19 -13.83
C ARG A 150 1.91 6.71 -14.68
N LEU A 151 3.05 6.01 -14.67
CA LEU A 151 4.28 6.33 -15.40
C LEU A 151 4.50 5.32 -16.54
#